data_AF-A0A1L9BN60-F1
#
_entry.id   AF-A0A1L9BN60-F1
#
_cell.length_a   1.000
_cell.length_b   1.000
_cell.length_c   1.000
_cell.angle_alpha   90.00
_cell.angle_beta   90.00
_cell.angle_gamma   90.00
#
_symmetry.space_group_name_H-M   'P 1'
#
loop_
_entity.id
_entity.type
_entity.pdbx_description
1 polymer ?
#
loop_
_entity_poly.entity_id
_entity_poly.type
_entity_poly.pdbx_seq_one_letter_code
_entity_poly.pdbx_strand_id
1 'polypeptide(L)'
;MRRGHSRVGQAHFLVYSNGVEPFARNADDYCASALKVGFDSARHVTEANLKKTPFWDENRFILEQERGAGYWLWKPWIILQKLREVGPDDIVIYNDAGRYGAGSFHQFPSFPHAAVELCALTPKRFIHGFISNWQIQGHYTKRDAFILMDADTDEQRLAAQVCAGPLLFMPSKESFAFLEQWLDYCRDPRILTDQPDEMGKTHEVFRDHRHDQSVGSILAHKTGAHYFDFSESGAFGSAEDVRQRNRHVPRLQTHIGYVSLIAARAMPDDFLVRDEPDLTDLSHLLRNLVPGEPVPVHPDKVPQPVLAAELEELLKEPRPTLCRDHLQLAVADNRITNSRLHVLNKYLEEAPFFWELAIQAFRDRAAALHAQGREPTMEDVPTLAVTALRDAEAQMPDLRRKVMSGFVWTLFTDDARAIFKSAHKNVKSSKGALAMERFVALLDELDFMPVEVEVAGKDKILSEEVSRRLMDWMLVDHVPAPADLSPEGDHGGH
;
A
#
# COMPACT_ATOMS: atom_id res chain seq x y z
N MET A 1 6.76 -17.59 -27.60
CA MET A 1 8.15 -18.07 -27.59
C MET A 1 8.19 -19.39 -26.84
N ARG A 2 8.75 -20.47 -27.40
CA ARG A 2 8.97 -21.70 -26.63
C ARG A 2 9.98 -21.41 -25.51
N ARG A 3 9.69 -21.92 -24.30
CA ARG A 3 10.52 -21.88 -23.09
C ARG A 3 11.82 -22.68 -23.27
N GLY A 4 12.73 -22.21 -24.13
CA GLY A 4 13.91 -22.97 -24.56
C GLY A 4 14.86 -23.42 -23.44
N HIS A 5 14.79 -22.78 -22.27
CA HIS A 5 15.60 -23.07 -21.08
C HIS A 5 14.84 -22.77 -19.77
N SER A 6 13.60 -23.28 -19.63
CA SER A 6 12.84 -23.11 -18.38
C SER A 6 13.09 -24.27 -17.42
N ARG A 7 13.17 -23.98 -16.11
CA ARG A 7 13.21 -24.99 -15.04
C ARG A 7 11.85 -25.67 -14.81
N VAL A 8 10.81 -25.20 -15.51
CA VAL A 8 9.43 -25.67 -15.38
C VAL A 8 9.02 -26.41 -16.65
N GLY A 9 8.40 -27.58 -16.46
CA GLY A 9 7.81 -28.40 -17.51
C GLY A 9 6.59 -27.72 -18.14
N GLN A 10 5.44 -27.84 -17.51
CA GLN A 10 4.18 -27.20 -17.91
C GLN A 10 3.72 -26.14 -16.90
N ALA A 11 3.03 -25.11 -17.38
CA ALA A 11 2.42 -24.05 -16.59
C ALA A 11 0.91 -24.07 -16.76
N HIS A 12 0.22 -24.24 -15.64
CA HIS A 12 -1.23 -24.33 -15.56
C HIS A 12 -1.78 -23.13 -14.82
N PHE A 13 -2.58 -22.32 -15.50
CA PHE A 13 -3.28 -21.21 -14.87
C PHE A 13 -4.64 -21.66 -14.30
N LEU A 14 -4.97 -21.22 -13.08
CA LEU A 14 -6.30 -21.37 -12.48
C LEU A 14 -6.87 -20.06 -11.98
N VAL A 15 -8.18 -19.97 -12.12
CA VAL A 15 -9.00 -18.90 -11.56
C VAL A 15 -10.35 -19.49 -11.17
N TYR A 16 -10.99 -18.88 -10.18
CA TYR A 16 -12.33 -19.25 -9.75
C TYR A 16 -13.31 -18.10 -9.92
N SER A 17 -14.56 -18.43 -10.23
CA SER A 17 -15.70 -17.56 -9.98
C SER A 17 -16.93 -18.37 -9.57
N ASN A 18 -17.89 -17.70 -8.92
CA ASN A 18 -19.20 -18.26 -8.63
C ASN A 18 -20.21 -18.06 -9.78
N GLY A 19 -19.74 -17.70 -10.98
CA GLY A 19 -20.62 -17.43 -12.13
C GLY A 19 -21.32 -16.06 -12.10
N VAL A 20 -21.00 -15.20 -11.14
CA VAL A 20 -21.55 -13.84 -11.03
C VAL A 20 -20.63 -12.82 -11.69
N GLU A 21 -21.22 -11.82 -12.37
CA GLU A 21 -20.48 -10.71 -12.98
C GLU A 21 -19.97 -9.70 -11.93
N PRO A 22 -18.78 -9.08 -12.11
CA PRO A 22 -17.88 -9.21 -13.26
C PRO A 22 -16.92 -10.41 -13.18
N PHE A 23 -16.99 -11.25 -12.12
CA PHE A 23 -15.98 -12.27 -11.86
C PHE A 23 -15.95 -13.38 -12.91
N ALA A 24 -17.12 -13.83 -13.38
CA ALA A 24 -17.22 -14.86 -14.40
C ALA A 24 -16.53 -14.44 -15.70
N ARG A 25 -16.90 -13.28 -16.24
CA ARG A 25 -16.26 -12.71 -17.43
C ARG A 25 -14.77 -12.44 -17.22
N ASN A 26 -14.39 -11.88 -16.07
CA ASN A 26 -12.98 -11.61 -15.78
C ASN A 26 -12.15 -12.89 -15.75
N ALA A 27 -12.69 -13.99 -15.21
CA ALA A 27 -12.05 -15.29 -15.17
C ALA A 27 -11.86 -15.89 -16.58
N ASP A 28 -12.89 -15.81 -17.44
CA ASP A 28 -12.80 -16.25 -18.83
C ASP A 28 -11.75 -15.44 -19.61
N ASP A 29 -11.75 -14.12 -19.47
CA ASP A 29 -10.76 -13.23 -20.07
C ASP A 29 -9.34 -13.56 -19.57
N TYR A 30 -9.18 -13.87 -18.28
CA TYR A 30 -7.91 -14.29 -17.68
C TYR A 30 -7.38 -15.58 -18.31
N CYS A 31 -8.24 -16.58 -18.46
CA CYS A 31 -7.88 -17.85 -19.10
C CYS A 31 -7.48 -17.65 -20.57
N ALA A 32 -8.26 -16.87 -21.32
CA ALA A 32 -7.93 -16.54 -22.70
C ALA A 32 -6.59 -15.79 -22.81
N SER A 33 -6.32 -14.86 -21.89
CA SER A 33 -5.06 -14.13 -21.84
C SER A 33 -3.88 -15.04 -21.48
N ALA A 34 -4.05 -15.97 -20.54
CA ALA A 34 -3.01 -16.94 -20.14
C ALA A 34 -2.57 -17.81 -21.33
N LEU A 35 -3.54 -18.40 -22.06
CA LEU A 35 -3.23 -19.24 -23.22
C LEU A 35 -2.50 -18.46 -24.32
N LYS A 36 -2.88 -17.20 -24.56
CA LYS A 36 -2.23 -16.34 -25.56
C LYS A 36 -0.75 -16.07 -25.25
N VAL A 37 -0.40 -15.93 -23.97
CA VAL A 37 0.98 -15.59 -23.58
C VAL A 37 1.88 -16.82 -23.43
N GLY A 38 1.34 -18.03 -23.43
CA GLY A 38 2.13 -19.27 -23.50
C GLY A 38 1.99 -20.22 -22.30
N PHE A 39 0.91 -20.13 -21.53
CA PHE A 39 0.54 -21.20 -20.60
C PHE A 39 0.09 -22.46 -21.38
N ASP A 40 0.40 -23.65 -20.86
CA ASP A 40 0.02 -24.92 -21.48
C ASP A 40 -1.46 -25.24 -21.27
N SER A 41 -2.02 -24.76 -20.15
CA SER A 41 -3.46 -24.83 -19.89
C SER A 41 -3.91 -23.68 -19.02
N ALA A 42 -5.20 -23.33 -19.14
CA ALA A 42 -5.87 -22.39 -18.27
C ALA A 42 -7.24 -22.94 -17.91
N ARG A 43 -7.61 -22.90 -16.62
CA ARG A 43 -8.87 -23.44 -16.13
C ARG A 43 -9.62 -22.41 -15.30
N HIS A 44 -10.81 -22.04 -15.77
CA HIS A 44 -11.83 -21.37 -14.99
C HIS A 44 -12.62 -22.44 -14.23
N VAL A 45 -12.41 -22.53 -12.92
CA VAL A 45 -13.20 -23.38 -12.04
C VAL A 45 -14.42 -22.59 -11.59
N THR A 46 -15.60 -23.18 -11.71
CA THR A 46 -16.87 -22.54 -11.32
C THR A 46 -17.47 -23.21 -10.09
N GLU A 47 -18.34 -22.49 -9.38
CA GLU A 47 -19.17 -23.08 -8.31
C GLU A 47 -19.96 -24.31 -8.80
N ALA A 48 -20.46 -24.27 -10.04
CA ALA A 48 -21.14 -25.41 -10.66
C ALA A 48 -20.23 -26.63 -10.87
N ASN A 49 -18.91 -26.43 -10.98
CA ASN A 49 -17.95 -27.53 -10.94
C ASN A 49 -17.78 -28.06 -9.52
N LEU A 50 -17.65 -27.17 -8.52
CA LEU A 50 -17.51 -27.55 -7.12
C LEU A 50 -18.70 -28.35 -6.59
N LYS A 51 -19.93 -27.94 -6.91
CA LYS A 51 -21.19 -28.62 -6.51
C LYS A 51 -21.28 -30.10 -6.93
N LYS A 52 -20.42 -30.54 -7.85
CA LYS A 52 -20.36 -31.93 -8.34
C LYS A 52 -19.35 -32.80 -7.58
N THR A 53 -18.74 -32.27 -6.52
CA THR A 53 -17.63 -32.90 -5.81
C THR A 53 -18.06 -33.28 -4.38
N PRO A 54 -17.54 -34.36 -3.80
CA PRO A 54 -17.81 -34.69 -2.39
C PRO A 54 -17.41 -33.57 -1.43
N PHE A 55 -16.38 -32.80 -1.78
CA PHE A 55 -15.93 -31.64 -1.03
C PHE A 55 -17.03 -30.60 -0.81
N TRP A 56 -17.91 -30.39 -1.80
CA TRP A 56 -19.06 -29.49 -1.65
C TRP A 56 -20.01 -29.99 -0.55
N ASP A 57 -20.40 -31.26 -0.62
CA ASP A 57 -21.36 -31.83 0.32
C ASP A 57 -20.81 -31.89 1.75
N GLU A 58 -19.53 -32.23 1.90
CA GLU A 58 -18.83 -32.25 3.20
C GLU A 58 -18.72 -30.85 3.84
N ASN A 59 -18.66 -29.78 3.04
CA ASN A 59 -18.37 -28.43 3.52
C ASN A 59 -19.50 -27.44 3.22
N ARG A 60 -20.70 -27.97 2.94
CA ARG A 60 -21.88 -27.21 2.50
C ARG A 60 -22.22 -26.06 3.44
N PHE A 61 -22.09 -26.28 4.75
CA PHE A 61 -22.34 -25.29 5.80
C PHE A 61 -21.57 -23.98 5.57
N ILE A 62 -20.33 -24.08 5.08
CA ILE A 62 -19.49 -22.93 4.73
C ILE A 62 -19.72 -22.54 3.26
N LEU A 63 -19.72 -23.50 2.33
CA LEU A 63 -19.72 -23.23 0.89
C LEU A 63 -21.01 -22.62 0.34
N GLU A 64 -22.15 -22.79 1.03
CA GLU A 64 -23.41 -22.13 0.66
C GLU A 64 -23.51 -20.67 1.16
N GLN A 65 -22.53 -20.18 1.92
CA GLN A 65 -22.52 -18.80 2.43
C GLN A 65 -22.16 -17.79 1.32
N GLU A 66 -22.84 -16.66 1.28
CA GLU A 66 -22.68 -15.65 0.21
C GLU A 66 -21.28 -15.02 0.19
N ARG A 67 -20.71 -14.73 1.37
CA ARG A 67 -19.43 -14.02 1.48
C ARG A 67 -18.32 -14.86 0.85
N GLY A 68 -17.67 -14.34 -0.19
CA GLY A 68 -16.59 -15.03 -0.88
C GLY A 68 -16.99 -16.33 -1.60
N ALA A 69 -18.29 -16.53 -1.83
CA ALA A 69 -18.85 -17.79 -2.33
C ALA A 69 -18.36 -18.99 -1.50
N GLY A 70 -18.60 -18.91 -0.19
CA GLY A 70 -18.13 -19.91 0.77
C GLY A 70 -16.83 -19.56 1.46
N TYR A 71 -16.65 -18.29 1.80
CA TYR A 71 -15.50 -17.77 2.55
C TYR A 71 -14.14 -18.17 1.96
N TRP A 72 -14.09 -18.35 0.63
CA TRP A 72 -12.90 -18.79 -0.10
C TRP A 72 -12.34 -20.15 0.35
N LEU A 73 -13.11 -20.98 1.09
CA LEU A 73 -12.72 -22.35 1.47
C LEU A 73 -12.32 -23.19 0.24
N TRP A 74 -12.95 -22.93 -0.90
CA TRP A 74 -12.64 -23.58 -2.17
C TRP A 74 -11.23 -23.30 -2.69
N LYS A 75 -10.58 -22.19 -2.31
CA LYS A 75 -9.30 -21.75 -2.89
C LYS A 75 -8.15 -22.73 -2.62
N PRO A 76 -7.81 -23.08 -1.37
CA PRO A 76 -6.80 -24.11 -1.12
C PRO A 76 -7.17 -25.45 -1.78
N TRP A 77 -8.46 -25.81 -1.80
CA TRP A 77 -8.92 -27.07 -2.38
C TRP A 77 -8.68 -27.16 -3.89
N ILE A 78 -9.09 -26.16 -4.69
CA ILE A 78 -8.93 -26.20 -6.15
C ILE A 78 -7.44 -26.20 -6.57
N ILE A 79 -6.60 -25.49 -5.82
CA ILE A 79 -5.15 -25.45 -6.05
C ILE A 79 -4.56 -26.83 -5.74
N LEU A 80 -4.92 -27.41 -4.59
CA LEU A 80 -4.47 -28.73 -4.18
C LEU A 80 -4.90 -29.82 -5.16
N GLN A 81 -6.14 -29.80 -5.63
CA GLN A 81 -6.60 -30.77 -6.65
C GLN A 81 -5.78 -30.63 -7.92
N LYS A 82 -5.55 -29.40 -8.40
CA LYS A 82 -4.77 -29.23 -9.61
C LYS A 82 -3.31 -29.65 -9.42
N LEU A 83 -2.72 -29.37 -8.26
CA LEU A 83 -1.35 -29.77 -7.95
C LEU A 83 -1.15 -31.29 -7.94
N ARG A 84 -2.19 -32.05 -7.53
CA ARG A 84 -2.18 -33.53 -7.57
C ARG A 84 -2.28 -34.11 -8.98
N GLU A 85 -2.76 -33.34 -9.96
CA GLU A 85 -2.92 -33.79 -11.36
C GLU A 85 -1.67 -33.60 -12.21
N VAL A 86 -0.77 -32.69 -11.83
CA VAL A 86 0.34 -32.23 -12.67
C VAL A 86 1.64 -32.97 -12.37
N GLY A 87 2.59 -32.92 -13.32
CA GLY A 87 3.90 -33.53 -13.17
C GLY A 87 4.80 -32.81 -12.14
N PRO A 88 5.86 -33.46 -11.64
CA PRO A 88 6.71 -32.93 -10.57
C PRO A 88 7.42 -31.61 -10.91
N ASP A 89 7.63 -31.34 -12.20
CA ASP A 89 8.26 -30.12 -12.71
C ASP A 89 7.27 -29.10 -13.27
N ASP A 90 5.97 -29.37 -13.14
CA ASP A 90 4.93 -28.45 -13.57
C ASP A 90 4.62 -27.42 -12.47
N ILE A 91 4.09 -26.27 -12.89
CA ILE A 91 3.67 -25.20 -11.99
C ILE A 91 2.18 -24.91 -12.13
N VAL A 92 1.55 -24.72 -10.97
CA VAL A 92 0.17 -24.32 -10.80
C VAL A 92 0.15 -22.87 -10.34
N ILE A 93 -0.45 -21.99 -11.14
CA ILE A 93 -0.52 -20.56 -10.86
C ILE A 93 -1.98 -20.17 -10.68
N TYR A 94 -2.30 -19.64 -9.50
CA TYR A 94 -3.62 -19.11 -9.19
C TYR A 94 -3.58 -17.59 -9.03
N ASN A 95 -4.57 -16.91 -9.60
CA ASN A 95 -4.80 -15.48 -9.38
C ASN A 95 -6.31 -15.24 -9.26
N ASP A 96 -6.72 -14.38 -8.33
CA ASP A 96 -8.12 -13.96 -8.22
C ASP A 96 -8.57 -13.22 -9.49
N ALA A 97 -9.83 -13.42 -9.89
CA ALA A 97 -10.43 -12.75 -11.05
C ALA A 97 -10.54 -11.23 -10.89
N GLY A 98 -10.57 -10.73 -9.64
CA GLY A 98 -10.68 -9.30 -9.32
C GLY A 98 -12.03 -8.68 -9.67
N ARG A 99 -12.29 -7.48 -9.13
CA ARG A 99 -13.54 -6.72 -9.34
C ARG A 99 -13.29 -5.49 -10.21
N TYR A 100 -12.84 -5.72 -11.44
CA TYR A 100 -12.51 -4.65 -12.38
C TYR A 100 -13.43 -4.71 -13.60
N GLY A 101 -13.60 -3.57 -14.28
CA GLY A 101 -14.35 -3.52 -15.53
C GLY A 101 -13.68 -4.36 -16.61
N ALA A 102 -14.47 -5.05 -17.44
CA ALA A 102 -13.95 -5.85 -18.53
C ALA A 102 -13.06 -4.99 -19.45
N GLY A 103 -11.88 -5.52 -19.79
CA GLY A 103 -10.90 -4.80 -20.62
C GLY A 103 -10.22 -3.61 -19.97
N SER A 104 -10.37 -3.39 -18.65
CA SER A 104 -9.72 -2.26 -17.95
C SER A 104 -8.19 -2.32 -17.94
N PHE A 105 -7.61 -3.52 -18.07
CA PHE A 105 -6.17 -3.74 -18.24
C PHE A 105 -5.91 -5.12 -18.87
N HIS A 106 -4.67 -5.36 -19.28
CA HIS A 106 -4.23 -6.66 -19.79
C HIS A 106 -3.75 -7.55 -18.65
N GLN A 107 -4.46 -8.64 -18.38
CA GLN A 107 -4.19 -9.49 -17.22
C GLN A 107 -2.80 -10.14 -17.25
N PHE A 108 -2.39 -10.58 -18.45
CA PHE A 108 -1.02 -11.00 -18.72
C PHE A 108 -0.42 -10.15 -19.86
N PRO A 109 0.44 -9.17 -19.57
CA PRO A 109 1.18 -8.47 -20.62
C PRO A 109 2.18 -9.40 -21.33
N SER A 110 2.66 -10.42 -20.64
CA SER A 110 3.53 -11.49 -21.14
C SER A 110 3.40 -12.73 -20.23
N PHE A 111 4.03 -13.85 -20.63
CA PHE A 111 4.17 -14.99 -19.73
C PHE A 111 4.98 -14.58 -18.49
N PRO A 112 4.56 -14.94 -17.26
CA PRO A 112 5.22 -14.51 -16.02
C PRO A 112 6.53 -15.27 -15.75
N HIS A 113 7.48 -15.21 -16.68
CA HIS A 113 8.69 -16.03 -16.69
C HIS A 113 9.52 -15.87 -15.43
N ALA A 114 9.79 -14.64 -15.00
CA ALA A 114 10.62 -14.38 -13.82
C ALA A 114 10.00 -14.95 -12.53
N ALA A 115 8.69 -14.80 -12.35
CA ALA A 115 8.02 -15.36 -11.17
C ALA A 115 7.98 -16.90 -11.18
N VAL A 116 7.80 -17.50 -12.37
CA VAL A 116 7.78 -18.95 -12.55
C VAL A 116 9.15 -19.57 -12.27
N GLU A 117 10.22 -19.03 -12.87
CA GLU A 117 11.59 -19.51 -12.63
C GLU A 117 12.00 -19.31 -11.18
N LEU A 118 11.61 -18.17 -10.58
CA LEU A 118 11.90 -17.89 -9.19
C LEU A 118 11.22 -18.92 -8.26
N CYS A 119 9.96 -19.27 -8.51
CA CYS A 119 9.27 -20.32 -7.77
C CYS A 119 10.02 -21.66 -7.84
N ALA A 120 10.48 -22.04 -9.04
CA ALA A 120 11.23 -23.29 -9.26
C ALA A 120 12.58 -23.31 -8.54
N LEU A 121 13.21 -22.15 -8.35
CA LEU A 121 14.47 -22.00 -7.62
C LEU A 121 14.28 -21.99 -6.10
N THR A 122 13.09 -21.67 -5.58
CA THR A 122 12.86 -21.67 -4.13
C THR A 122 12.96 -23.09 -3.55
N PRO A 123 13.57 -23.28 -2.36
CA PRO A 123 13.73 -24.60 -1.75
C PRO A 123 12.41 -25.37 -1.56
N LYS A 124 11.32 -24.65 -1.24
CA LYS A 124 10.00 -25.26 -1.01
C LYS A 124 9.19 -25.44 -2.29
N ARG A 125 9.64 -24.88 -3.42
CA ARG A 125 8.95 -24.89 -4.72
C ARG A 125 7.53 -24.31 -4.70
N PHE A 126 7.30 -23.30 -3.86
CA PHE A 126 6.05 -22.52 -3.88
C PHE A 126 6.25 -21.10 -3.35
N ILE A 127 5.41 -20.17 -3.81
CA ILE A 127 5.33 -18.78 -3.35
C ILE A 127 3.86 -18.45 -3.03
N HIS A 128 3.59 -18.12 -1.77
CA HIS A 128 2.26 -17.83 -1.24
C HIS A 128 2.02 -16.32 -1.14
N GLY A 129 1.75 -15.66 -2.27
CA GLY A 129 1.27 -14.29 -2.23
C GLY A 129 2.33 -13.25 -1.86
N PHE A 130 1.91 -12.21 -1.14
CA PHE A 130 2.76 -11.06 -0.85
C PHE A 130 2.39 -10.33 0.44
N ILE A 131 3.35 -9.60 1.01
CA ILE A 131 3.12 -8.61 2.07
C ILE A 131 3.18 -7.18 1.53
N SER A 132 2.56 -6.25 2.25
CA SER A 132 2.65 -4.80 2.00
C SER A 132 2.63 -4.04 3.33
N ASN A 133 2.89 -2.73 3.30
CA ASN A 133 3.06 -1.93 4.52
C ASN A 133 1.79 -1.71 5.38
N TRP A 134 0.61 -2.14 4.91
CA TRP A 134 -0.67 -1.62 5.41
C TRP A 134 -1.52 -2.63 6.19
N GLN A 135 -1.31 -3.93 5.96
CA GLN A 135 -2.16 -4.96 6.56
C GLN A 135 -1.42 -5.59 7.75
N ILE A 136 -1.83 -5.20 8.96
CA ILE A 136 -1.37 -5.81 10.20
C ILE A 136 -2.28 -7.00 10.50
N GLN A 137 -1.71 -8.16 10.77
CA GLN A 137 -2.45 -9.41 10.88
C GLN A 137 -3.52 -9.37 11.97
N GLY A 138 -3.23 -8.79 13.14
CA GLY A 138 -4.16 -8.62 14.25
C GLY A 138 -5.30 -7.62 14.00
N HIS A 139 -5.14 -6.70 13.04
CA HIS A 139 -6.26 -5.84 12.59
C HIS A 139 -7.22 -6.60 11.69
N TYR A 140 -6.75 -7.67 11.04
CA TYR A 140 -7.44 -8.33 9.94
C TYR A 140 -7.65 -9.85 10.15
N THR A 141 -7.48 -10.33 11.38
CA THR A 141 -7.58 -11.74 11.76
C THR A 141 -8.23 -11.82 13.13
N LYS A 142 -9.33 -12.57 13.24
CA LYS A 142 -10.04 -12.74 14.51
C LYS A 142 -9.21 -13.58 15.47
N ARG A 143 -9.45 -13.43 16.77
CA ARG A 143 -8.58 -14.02 17.78
C ARG A 143 -8.68 -15.54 17.82
N ASP A 144 -9.86 -16.09 17.58
CA ASP A 144 -10.08 -17.53 17.53
C ASP A 144 -9.19 -18.21 16.48
N ALA A 145 -8.96 -17.56 15.34
CA ALA A 145 -8.05 -18.09 14.33
C ALA A 145 -6.61 -18.19 14.87
N PHE A 146 -6.13 -17.19 15.62
CA PHE A 146 -4.82 -17.26 16.26
C PHE A 146 -4.77 -18.36 17.33
N ILE A 147 -5.77 -18.46 18.20
CA ILE A 147 -5.82 -19.46 19.28
C ILE A 147 -5.86 -20.88 18.71
N LEU A 148 -6.80 -21.15 17.80
CA LEU A 148 -7.04 -22.49 17.25
C LEU A 148 -5.92 -22.96 16.31
N MET A 149 -5.14 -22.03 15.75
CA MET A 149 -3.95 -22.34 14.97
C MET A 149 -2.65 -22.31 15.79
N ASP A 150 -2.73 -22.18 17.13
CA ASP A 150 -1.57 -22.10 18.03
C ASP A 150 -0.60 -20.98 17.63
N ALA A 151 -1.13 -19.76 17.56
CA ALA A 151 -0.48 -18.57 17.03
C ALA A 151 -0.89 -17.27 17.76
N ASP A 152 -1.52 -17.34 18.95
CA ASP A 152 -1.92 -16.16 19.75
C ASP A 152 -0.71 -15.54 20.46
N THR A 153 0.19 -14.94 19.67
CA THR A 153 1.40 -14.24 20.14
C THR A 153 1.46 -12.83 19.59
N ASP A 154 2.19 -11.92 20.27
CA ASP A 154 2.38 -10.56 19.78
C ASP A 154 3.10 -10.50 18.43
N GLU A 155 4.07 -11.41 18.19
CA GLU A 155 4.76 -11.49 16.90
C GLU A 155 3.78 -11.79 15.76
N GLN A 156 2.88 -12.77 15.92
CA GLN A 156 1.86 -13.13 14.93
C GLN A 156 0.77 -12.05 14.80
N ARG A 157 0.38 -11.43 15.92
CA ARG A 157 -0.60 -10.33 15.95
C ARG A 157 -0.08 -9.09 15.21
N LEU A 158 1.20 -8.77 15.36
CA LEU A 158 1.84 -7.59 14.75
C LEU A 158 2.42 -7.88 13.37
N ALA A 159 2.49 -9.14 12.94
CA ALA A 159 3.02 -9.51 11.65
C ALA A 159 2.32 -8.80 10.49
N ALA A 160 3.06 -8.55 9.41
CA ALA A 160 2.51 -8.14 8.13
C ALA A 160 1.66 -9.29 7.58
N GLN A 161 0.40 -9.00 7.23
CA GLN A 161 -0.50 -10.01 6.69
C GLN A 161 -0.07 -10.37 5.27
N VAL A 162 0.06 -11.67 5.01
CA VAL A 162 0.36 -12.21 3.69
C VAL A 162 -0.95 -12.32 2.90
N CYS A 163 -1.07 -11.57 1.80
CA CYS A 163 -2.22 -11.64 0.90
C CYS A 163 -2.25 -12.99 0.17
N ALA A 164 -3.39 -13.68 0.13
CA ALA A 164 -3.52 -15.01 -0.48
C ALA A 164 -3.75 -14.98 -2.02
N GLY A 165 -2.90 -14.24 -2.75
CA GLY A 165 -2.92 -14.10 -4.21
C GLY A 165 -2.00 -12.97 -4.72
N PRO A 166 -1.16 -13.19 -5.77
CA PRO A 166 -1.06 -14.40 -6.59
C PRO A 166 -0.35 -15.58 -5.89
N LEU A 167 -0.65 -16.79 -6.31
CA LEU A 167 -0.17 -18.03 -5.72
C LEU A 167 0.53 -18.90 -6.77
N LEU A 168 1.71 -19.42 -6.45
CA LEU A 168 2.49 -20.29 -7.32
C LEU A 168 2.89 -21.54 -6.54
N PHE A 169 2.55 -22.72 -7.07
CA PHE A 169 2.84 -23.99 -6.43
C PHE A 169 3.36 -24.98 -7.46
N MET A 170 4.50 -25.60 -7.18
CA MET A 170 4.96 -26.79 -7.90
C MET A 170 4.92 -28.00 -6.95
N PRO A 171 4.76 -29.22 -7.44
CA PRO A 171 4.75 -30.40 -6.57
C PRO A 171 6.06 -30.53 -5.76
N SER A 172 5.92 -30.55 -4.45
CA SER A 172 6.97 -30.82 -3.46
C SER A 172 6.30 -31.29 -2.18
N LYS A 173 7.05 -31.90 -1.26
CA LYS A 173 6.49 -32.31 0.03
C LYS A 173 5.95 -31.11 0.80
N GLU A 174 6.66 -30.00 0.75
CA GLU A 174 6.37 -28.76 1.45
C GLU A 174 5.15 -28.05 0.86
N SER A 175 4.99 -28.05 -0.47
CA SER A 175 3.86 -27.42 -1.14
C SER A 175 2.54 -28.17 -0.89
N PHE A 176 2.56 -29.50 -0.91
CA PHE A 176 1.41 -30.32 -0.52
C PHE A 176 1.05 -30.13 0.97
N ALA A 177 2.04 -30.22 1.86
CA ALA A 177 1.81 -30.05 3.29
C ALA A 177 1.24 -28.67 3.65
N PHE A 178 1.66 -27.61 2.95
CA PHE A 178 1.11 -26.27 3.14
C PHE A 178 -0.35 -26.18 2.70
N LEU A 179 -0.67 -26.66 1.50
CA LEU A 179 -2.04 -26.62 0.97
C LEU A 179 -3.02 -27.50 1.76
N GLU A 180 -2.57 -28.65 2.24
CA GLU A 180 -3.38 -29.56 3.05
C GLU A 180 -3.70 -28.94 4.42
N GLN A 181 -2.70 -28.39 5.12
CA GLN A 181 -2.94 -27.67 6.38
C GLN A 181 -3.81 -26.44 6.19
N TRP A 182 -3.58 -25.66 5.13
CA TRP A 182 -4.40 -24.49 4.83
C TRP A 182 -5.86 -24.90 4.61
N LEU A 183 -6.11 -25.95 3.84
CA LEU A 183 -7.44 -26.50 3.64
C LEU A 183 -8.07 -26.95 4.95
N ASP A 184 -7.35 -27.71 5.78
CA ASP A 184 -7.87 -28.27 7.02
C ASP A 184 -8.26 -27.19 8.03
N TYR A 185 -7.44 -26.14 8.20
CA TYR A 185 -7.82 -25.00 9.04
C TYR A 185 -9.01 -24.23 8.49
N CYS A 186 -9.10 -24.06 7.17
CA CYS A 186 -10.24 -23.40 6.53
C CYS A 186 -11.57 -24.17 6.73
N ARG A 187 -11.53 -25.48 7.02
CA ARG A 187 -12.75 -26.27 7.29
C ARG A 187 -13.37 -26.00 8.65
N ASP A 188 -12.65 -25.37 9.59
CA ASP A 188 -13.21 -24.99 10.88
C ASP A 188 -13.93 -23.64 10.77
N PRO A 189 -15.27 -23.58 10.95
CA PRO A 189 -16.00 -22.33 10.81
C PRO A 189 -15.61 -21.28 11.86
N ARG A 190 -15.13 -21.71 13.03
CA ARG A 190 -14.62 -20.81 14.09
C ARG A 190 -13.31 -20.14 13.70
N ILE A 191 -12.57 -20.73 12.77
CA ILE A 191 -11.37 -20.12 12.19
C ILE A 191 -11.76 -19.27 10.98
N LEU A 192 -12.50 -19.84 10.02
CA LEU A 192 -12.64 -19.27 8.69
C LEU A 192 -13.72 -18.18 8.58
N THR A 193 -14.86 -18.33 9.25
CA THR A 193 -16.07 -17.53 8.96
C THR A 193 -16.18 -16.26 9.82
N ASP A 194 -17.23 -15.47 9.61
CA ASP A 194 -17.58 -14.31 10.43
C ASP A 194 -18.22 -14.65 11.79
N GLN A 195 -18.22 -15.93 12.19
CA GLN A 195 -18.59 -16.32 13.54
C GLN A 195 -17.78 -15.51 14.56
N PRO A 196 -18.43 -14.87 15.57
CA PRO A 196 -17.73 -14.13 16.62
C PRO A 196 -16.71 -14.99 17.35
N ASP A 197 -15.70 -14.37 17.94
CA ASP A 197 -14.74 -15.09 18.79
C ASP A 197 -15.45 -15.73 19.99
N GLU A 198 -15.20 -17.02 20.21
CA GLU A 198 -15.74 -17.83 21.31
C GLU A 198 -14.64 -18.31 22.26
N MET A 199 -13.38 -18.36 21.82
CA MET A 199 -12.26 -18.88 22.60
C MET A 199 -11.57 -17.80 23.44
N GLY A 200 -11.61 -16.54 23.00
CA GLY A 200 -10.99 -15.42 23.70
C GLY A 200 -11.67 -14.08 23.42
N LYS A 201 -11.36 -13.06 24.23
CA LYS A 201 -11.82 -11.68 23.95
C LYS A 201 -11.18 -11.21 22.64
N THR A 202 -12.02 -10.84 21.67
CA THR A 202 -11.60 -10.18 20.44
C THR A 202 -10.64 -9.05 20.73
N HIS A 203 -9.55 -8.97 19.97
CA HIS A 203 -8.58 -7.89 20.14
C HIS A 203 -9.24 -6.55 19.86
N GLU A 204 -8.96 -5.55 20.69
CA GLU A 204 -9.49 -4.19 20.51
C GLU A 204 -9.06 -3.57 19.18
N VAL A 205 -7.93 -4.05 18.64
CA VAL A 205 -7.40 -3.60 17.35
C VAL A 205 -8.04 -4.28 16.13
N PHE A 206 -8.87 -5.32 16.32
CA PHE A 206 -9.51 -6.09 15.26
C PHE A 206 -10.54 -5.24 14.49
N ARG A 207 -10.54 -5.34 13.15
CA ARG A 207 -11.40 -4.57 12.26
C ARG A 207 -12.34 -5.43 11.42
N ASP A 208 -11.81 -6.46 10.77
CA ASP A 208 -12.55 -7.35 9.86
C ASP A 208 -11.75 -8.63 9.67
N HIS A 209 -12.41 -9.77 9.45
CA HIS A 209 -11.71 -11.01 9.21
C HIS A 209 -11.36 -11.18 7.72
N ARG A 210 -10.14 -11.63 7.41
CA ARG A 210 -9.72 -11.91 6.02
C ARG A 210 -9.80 -13.39 5.63
N HIS A 211 -10.43 -14.23 6.45
CA HIS A 211 -10.86 -15.58 6.08
C HIS A 211 -9.67 -16.44 5.61
N ASP A 212 -9.71 -17.00 4.40
CA ASP A 212 -8.66 -17.85 3.85
C ASP A 212 -7.29 -17.15 3.85
N GLN A 213 -7.26 -15.83 3.64
CA GLN A 213 -6.05 -15.02 3.73
C GLN A 213 -5.51 -14.95 5.16
N SER A 214 -6.36 -14.86 6.18
CA SER A 214 -5.90 -14.90 7.58
C SER A 214 -5.26 -16.25 7.91
N VAL A 215 -5.89 -17.35 7.50
CA VAL A 215 -5.37 -18.70 7.71
C VAL A 215 -4.05 -18.90 6.96
N GLY A 216 -4.01 -18.52 5.68
CA GLY A 216 -2.80 -18.58 4.84
C GLY A 216 -1.66 -17.75 5.42
N SER A 217 -1.95 -16.57 5.96
CA SER A 217 -0.96 -15.68 6.58
C SER A 217 -0.37 -16.26 7.88
N ILE A 218 -1.21 -16.75 8.81
CA ILE A 218 -0.72 -17.41 10.03
C ILE A 218 0.19 -18.59 9.64
N LEU A 219 -0.28 -19.44 8.73
CA LEU A 219 0.47 -20.61 8.29
C LEU A 219 1.77 -20.23 7.56
N ALA A 220 1.76 -19.19 6.73
CA ALA A 220 2.94 -18.70 6.02
C ALA A 220 4.05 -18.28 7.00
N HIS A 221 3.71 -17.54 8.05
CA HIS A 221 4.68 -17.15 9.07
C HIS A 221 5.14 -18.33 9.92
N LYS A 222 4.23 -19.22 10.35
CA LYS A 222 4.59 -20.41 11.15
C LYS A 222 5.54 -21.36 10.42
N THR A 223 5.35 -21.52 9.13
CA THR A 223 6.10 -22.48 8.30
C THR A 223 7.28 -21.86 7.57
N GLY A 224 7.44 -20.54 7.62
CA GLY A 224 8.42 -19.78 6.83
C GLY A 224 8.18 -19.92 5.32
N ALA A 225 6.92 -19.91 4.86
CA ALA A 225 6.59 -19.96 3.43
C ALA A 225 7.23 -18.80 2.67
N HIS A 226 7.58 -19.01 1.40
CA HIS A 226 8.07 -17.91 0.56
C HIS A 226 6.90 -17.05 0.10
N TYR A 227 7.07 -15.73 0.13
CA TYR A 227 6.10 -14.75 -0.38
C TYR A 227 6.84 -13.48 -0.82
N PHE A 228 6.24 -12.72 -1.74
CA PHE A 228 6.82 -11.49 -2.24
C PHE A 228 6.81 -10.39 -1.17
N ASP A 229 7.92 -9.67 -1.06
CA ASP A 229 8.01 -8.48 -0.22
C ASP A 229 7.75 -7.22 -1.05
N PHE A 230 6.52 -6.69 -0.97
CA PHE A 230 6.16 -5.38 -1.54
C PHE A 230 6.05 -4.29 -0.49
N SER A 231 6.81 -4.42 0.61
CA SER A 231 7.03 -3.34 1.56
C SER A 231 7.85 -2.19 0.95
N GLU A 232 7.99 -1.10 1.70
CA GLU A 232 8.81 0.05 1.29
C GLU A 232 10.28 -0.30 1.10
N SER A 233 10.80 -1.24 1.90
CA SER A 233 12.15 -1.78 1.78
C SER A 233 12.25 -2.97 0.81
N GLY A 234 11.12 -3.46 0.30
CA GLY A 234 11.05 -4.62 -0.58
C GLY A 234 11.16 -4.27 -2.07
N ALA A 235 10.59 -5.13 -2.91
CA ALA A 235 10.72 -5.10 -4.37
C ALA A 235 10.20 -3.82 -5.02
N PHE A 236 9.30 -3.10 -4.36
CA PHE A 236 8.81 -1.81 -4.86
C PHE A 236 9.91 -0.75 -4.90
N GLY A 237 10.88 -0.76 -3.97
CA GLY A 237 12.02 0.14 -4.00
C GLY A 237 12.86 -0.04 -5.27
N SER A 238 13.04 -1.29 -5.72
CA SER A 238 13.85 -1.65 -6.89
C SER A 238 13.13 -1.55 -8.25
N ALA A 239 11.80 -1.43 -8.26
CA ALA A 239 10.97 -1.51 -9.48
C ALA A 239 9.98 -0.35 -9.63
N GLU A 240 10.29 0.81 -9.05
CA GLU A 240 9.39 1.99 -9.08
C GLU A 240 9.08 2.44 -10.51
N ASP A 241 10.01 2.32 -11.45
CA ASP A 241 9.78 2.66 -12.86
C ASP A 241 8.74 1.73 -13.53
N VAL A 242 8.67 0.47 -13.12
CA VAL A 242 7.65 -0.48 -13.58
C VAL A 242 6.29 -0.09 -13.00
N ARG A 243 6.23 0.28 -11.72
CA ARG A 243 5.01 0.76 -11.08
C ARG A 243 4.46 2.01 -11.76
N GLN A 244 5.31 2.99 -12.02
CA GLN A 244 4.91 4.26 -12.63
C GLN A 244 4.35 4.06 -14.05
N ARG A 245 4.97 3.18 -14.84
CA ARG A 245 4.50 2.84 -16.20
C ARG A 245 3.17 2.08 -16.19
N ASN A 246 2.89 1.32 -15.14
CA ASN A 246 1.70 0.49 -15.00
C ASN A 246 0.69 1.02 -13.96
N ARG A 247 0.72 2.33 -13.65
CA ARG A 247 -0.17 2.96 -12.65
C ARG A 247 -1.67 2.86 -12.99
N HIS A 248 -2.00 2.55 -14.24
CA HIS A 248 -3.38 2.32 -14.70
C HIS A 248 -3.92 0.96 -14.26
N VAL A 249 -3.05 0.03 -13.85
CA VAL A 249 -3.43 -1.31 -13.39
C VAL A 249 -3.83 -1.22 -11.93
N PRO A 250 -5.07 -1.59 -11.57
CA PRO A 250 -5.50 -1.58 -10.19
C PRO A 250 -4.65 -2.55 -9.36
N ARG A 251 -4.08 -2.06 -8.25
CA ARG A 251 -3.30 -2.87 -7.29
C ARG A 251 -2.34 -3.85 -7.99
N LEU A 252 -1.42 -3.31 -8.80
CA LEU A 252 -0.45 -4.05 -9.63
C LEU A 252 0.09 -5.36 -9.01
N GLN A 253 0.41 -5.34 -7.70
CA GLN A 253 0.93 -6.47 -6.94
C GLN A 253 -0.03 -7.67 -6.77
N THR A 254 -1.33 -7.51 -7.05
CA THR A 254 -2.32 -8.60 -6.98
C THR A 254 -2.44 -9.39 -8.29
N HIS A 255 -1.56 -9.12 -9.26
CA HIS A 255 -1.63 -9.69 -10.61
C HIS A 255 -0.30 -10.31 -11.00
N ILE A 256 -0.28 -11.64 -11.14
CA ILE A 256 0.95 -12.40 -11.38
C ILE A 256 1.74 -11.94 -12.62
N GLY A 257 1.04 -11.52 -13.68
CA GLY A 257 1.69 -10.98 -14.88
C GLY A 257 2.56 -9.77 -14.57
N TYR A 258 2.09 -8.87 -13.70
CA TYR A 258 2.81 -7.66 -13.32
C TYR A 258 3.77 -7.85 -12.16
N VAL A 259 3.45 -8.75 -11.22
CA VAL A 259 4.40 -9.24 -10.21
C VAL A 259 5.64 -9.81 -10.90
N SER A 260 5.48 -10.54 -12.01
CA SER A 260 6.62 -11.03 -12.77
C SER A 260 7.43 -9.92 -13.45
N LEU A 261 6.81 -8.79 -13.85
CA LEU A 261 7.56 -7.64 -14.38
C LEU A 261 8.36 -6.94 -13.27
N ILE A 262 7.79 -6.84 -12.07
CA ILE A 262 8.49 -6.32 -10.89
C ILE A 262 9.66 -7.24 -10.54
N ALA A 263 9.43 -8.56 -10.46
CA ALA A 263 10.46 -9.54 -10.17
C ALA A 263 11.60 -9.49 -11.19
N ALA A 264 11.28 -9.44 -12.49
CA ALA A 264 12.28 -9.32 -13.55
C ALA A 264 13.12 -8.03 -13.42
N ARG A 265 12.51 -6.93 -12.96
CA ARG A 265 13.20 -5.66 -12.77
C ARG A 265 14.06 -5.63 -11.51
N ALA A 266 13.59 -6.28 -10.44
CA ALA A 266 14.24 -6.32 -9.13
C ALA A 266 15.41 -7.32 -9.07
N MET A 267 15.46 -8.26 -10.01
CA MET A 267 16.46 -9.32 -10.11
C MET A 267 17.68 -8.87 -10.91
N PRO A 268 18.92 -9.32 -10.58
CA PRO A 268 20.09 -9.09 -11.43
C PRO A 268 19.89 -9.67 -12.84
N ASP A 269 20.37 -8.96 -13.87
CA ASP A 269 20.13 -9.32 -15.27
C ASP A 269 20.65 -10.73 -15.65
N ASP A 270 21.72 -11.19 -14.98
CA ASP A 270 22.34 -12.49 -15.21
C ASP A 270 21.80 -13.60 -14.27
N PHE A 271 20.93 -13.27 -13.32
CA PHE A 271 20.56 -14.18 -12.24
C PHE A 271 20.01 -15.53 -12.71
N LEU A 272 19.05 -15.52 -13.65
CA LEU A 272 18.39 -16.75 -14.12
C LEU A 272 19.29 -17.64 -14.98
N VAL A 273 20.38 -17.09 -15.52
CA VAL A 273 21.34 -17.81 -16.37
C VAL A 273 22.54 -18.36 -15.60
N ARG A 274 22.69 -18.03 -14.32
CA ARG A 274 23.70 -18.64 -13.45
C ARG A 274 23.35 -20.12 -13.23
N ASP A 275 24.37 -20.97 -13.23
CA ASP A 275 24.22 -22.40 -12.93
C ASP A 275 23.74 -22.61 -11.48
N GLU A 276 24.31 -21.85 -10.54
CA GLU A 276 23.99 -21.86 -9.11
C GLU A 276 23.77 -20.42 -8.62
N PRO A 277 22.56 -19.84 -8.83
CA PRO A 277 22.28 -18.48 -8.37
C PRO A 277 22.16 -18.43 -6.84
N ASP A 278 22.83 -17.45 -6.22
CA ASP A 278 22.69 -17.17 -4.79
C ASP A 278 21.33 -16.51 -4.51
N LEU A 279 20.43 -17.24 -3.86
CA LEU A 279 19.08 -16.74 -3.53
C LEU A 279 19.10 -15.53 -2.59
N THR A 280 20.19 -15.27 -1.87
CA THR A 280 20.30 -14.11 -0.97
C THR A 280 20.26 -12.78 -1.74
N ASP A 281 20.64 -12.78 -3.02
CA ASP A 281 20.50 -11.65 -3.94
C ASP A 281 19.04 -11.22 -4.14
N LEU A 282 18.08 -12.06 -3.74
CA LEU A 282 16.64 -11.81 -3.88
C LEU A 282 15.92 -11.60 -2.54
N SER A 283 16.66 -11.40 -1.45
CA SER A 283 16.09 -11.16 -0.11
C SER A 283 15.21 -9.90 -0.02
N HIS A 284 15.41 -8.92 -0.91
CA HIS A 284 14.52 -7.76 -1.05
C HIS A 284 13.24 -8.05 -1.85
N LEU A 285 13.19 -9.18 -2.57
CA LEU A 285 12.07 -9.57 -3.43
C LEU A 285 11.19 -10.65 -2.81
N LEU A 286 11.80 -11.64 -2.16
CA LEU A 286 11.12 -12.77 -1.52
C LEU A 286 11.60 -12.94 -0.09
N ARG A 287 10.66 -13.28 0.79
CA ARG A 287 10.94 -13.62 2.18
C ARG A 287 11.20 -15.12 2.37
N ASN A 288 11.87 -15.43 3.46
CA ASN A 288 12.19 -16.77 3.95
C ASN A 288 13.07 -17.57 3.01
N LEU A 289 13.91 -16.91 2.19
CA LEU A 289 14.91 -17.58 1.36
C LEU A 289 16.10 -18.09 2.20
N VAL A 290 16.36 -17.44 3.33
CA VAL A 290 17.39 -17.83 4.30
C VAL A 290 16.71 -18.33 5.58
N PRO A 291 17.17 -19.44 6.18
CA PRO A 291 16.64 -19.91 7.45
C PRO A 291 16.75 -18.85 8.57
N GLY A 292 15.69 -18.71 9.36
CA GLY A 292 15.69 -17.83 10.54
C GLY A 292 15.49 -16.34 10.23
N GLU A 293 15.07 -15.99 9.01
CA GLU A 293 14.64 -14.63 8.71
C GLU A 293 13.47 -14.22 9.63
N PRO A 294 13.53 -13.05 10.31
CA PRO A 294 12.50 -12.65 11.25
C PRO A 294 11.16 -12.38 10.57
N VAL A 295 10.07 -12.64 11.28
CA VAL A 295 8.73 -12.28 10.80
C VAL A 295 8.66 -10.75 10.67
N PRO A 296 8.23 -10.22 9.51
CA PRO A 296 8.07 -8.78 9.34
C PRO A 296 6.91 -8.31 10.23
N VAL A 297 7.22 -7.55 11.27
CA VAL A 297 6.22 -6.99 12.21
C VAL A 297 6.03 -5.49 11.99
N HIS A 298 4.81 -5.03 12.17
CA HIS A 298 4.49 -3.62 12.20
C HIS A 298 4.58 -3.07 13.63
N PRO A 299 4.88 -1.77 13.79
CA PRO A 299 4.66 -1.10 15.06
C PRO A 299 3.22 -1.30 15.51
N ASP A 300 3.01 -1.47 16.82
CA ASP A 300 1.66 -1.61 17.37
C ASP A 300 0.89 -0.29 17.14
N LYS A 301 0.05 -0.28 16.10
CA LYS A 301 -0.75 0.87 15.70
C LYS A 301 -2.16 0.70 16.24
N VAL A 302 -2.60 1.65 17.04
CA VAL A 302 -3.99 1.73 17.49
C VAL A 302 -4.87 2.07 16.28
N PRO A 303 -5.97 1.34 16.01
CA PRO A 303 -6.85 1.66 14.90
C PRO A 303 -7.51 3.03 15.02
N GLN A 304 -7.76 3.66 13.87
CA GLN A 304 -8.43 4.96 13.80
C GLN A 304 -9.78 5.02 14.55
N PRO A 305 -10.68 4.00 14.47
CA PRO A 305 -11.92 4.04 15.24
C PRO A 305 -11.71 4.03 16.76
N VAL A 306 -10.69 3.32 17.23
CA VAL A 306 -10.32 3.26 18.65
C VAL A 306 -9.76 4.62 19.09
N LEU A 307 -8.82 5.17 18.32
CA LEU A 307 -8.28 6.52 18.55
C LEU A 307 -9.36 7.61 18.47
N ALA A 308 -10.40 7.44 17.65
CA ALA A 308 -11.49 8.40 17.53
C ALA A 308 -12.38 8.39 18.78
N ALA A 309 -12.72 7.20 19.28
CA ALA A 309 -13.45 7.06 20.53
C ALA A 309 -12.64 7.56 21.72
N GLU A 310 -11.32 7.26 21.76
CA GLU A 310 -10.41 7.78 22.77
C GLU A 310 -10.34 9.32 22.71
N LEU A 311 -10.19 9.90 21.52
CA LEU A 311 -10.17 11.34 21.33
C LEU A 311 -11.47 12.00 21.80
N GLU A 312 -12.63 11.44 21.46
CA GLU A 312 -13.94 11.96 21.88
C GLU A 312 -14.07 12.00 23.41
N GLU A 313 -13.59 10.98 24.11
CA GLU A 313 -13.55 10.98 25.58
C GLU A 313 -12.54 12.00 26.13
N LEU A 314 -11.33 12.08 25.55
CA LEU A 314 -10.31 13.03 25.99
C LEU A 314 -10.75 14.48 25.85
N LEU A 315 -11.52 14.83 24.81
CA LEU A 315 -12.00 16.22 24.59
C LEU A 315 -12.91 16.73 25.72
N LYS A 316 -13.53 15.84 26.50
CA LYS A 316 -14.33 16.21 27.69
C LYS A 316 -13.46 16.71 28.84
N GLU A 317 -12.18 16.36 28.86
CA GLU A 317 -11.25 16.87 29.86
C GLU A 317 -10.87 18.34 29.56
N PRO A 318 -10.82 19.24 30.56
CA PRO A 318 -10.38 20.62 30.36
C PRO A 318 -8.98 20.76 29.75
N ARG A 319 -8.13 19.75 29.92
CA ARG A 319 -6.80 19.64 29.31
C ARG A 319 -6.59 18.22 28.79
N PRO A 320 -6.97 17.94 27.53
CA PRO A 320 -6.93 16.58 26.99
C PRO A 320 -5.49 16.05 26.90
N THR A 321 -5.24 14.83 27.38
CA THR A 321 -3.92 14.20 27.30
C THR A 321 -3.69 13.52 25.95
N LEU A 322 -3.47 14.32 24.92
CA LEU A 322 -3.30 13.84 23.53
C LEU A 322 -1.89 13.32 23.23
N CYS A 323 -1.79 12.43 22.24
CA CYS A 323 -0.53 11.98 21.65
C CYS A 323 -0.50 12.31 20.14
N ARG A 324 0.61 12.00 19.47
CA ARG A 324 0.78 12.24 18.02
C ARG A 324 -0.33 11.56 17.21
N ASP A 325 -0.69 10.33 17.55
CA ASP A 325 -1.65 9.54 16.78
C ASP A 325 -3.06 10.16 16.81
N HIS A 326 -3.45 10.78 17.93
CA HIS A 326 -4.68 11.56 18.04
C HIS A 326 -4.69 12.76 17.08
N LEU A 327 -3.57 13.48 17.00
CA LEU A 327 -3.47 14.65 16.12
C LEU A 327 -3.36 14.24 14.64
N GLN A 328 -2.72 13.11 14.34
CA GLN A 328 -2.70 12.53 13.00
C GLN A 328 -4.08 12.03 12.56
N LEU A 329 -4.85 11.40 13.46
CA LEU A 329 -6.24 11.03 13.23
C LEU A 329 -7.08 12.27 12.89
N ALA A 330 -6.93 13.34 13.68
CA ALA A 330 -7.70 14.59 13.52
C ALA A 330 -7.59 15.23 12.12
N VAL A 331 -6.51 14.93 11.38
CA VAL A 331 -6.27 15.44 10.03
C VAL A 331 -6.19 14.34 8.97
N ALA A 332 -6.58 13.11 9.30
CA ALA A 332 -6.40 11.94 8.43
C ALA A 332 -7.11 12.08 7.07
N ASP A 333 -8.25 12.76 7.01
CA ASP A 333 -8.99 13.02 5.77
C ASP A 333 -8.63 14.36 5.09
N ASN A 334 -7.75 15.16 5.72
CA ASN A 334 -7.34 16.46 5.21
C ASN A 334 -6.17 16.32 4.22
N ARG A 335 -6.45 16.35 2.91
CA ARG A 335 -5.42 16.14 1.88
C ARG A 335 -4.33 17.23 1.88
N ILE A 336 -4.71 18.48 2.18
CA ILE A 336 -3.78 19.62 2.22
C ILE A 336 -2.77 19.40 3.35
N THR A 337 -3.27 19.22 4.57
CA THR A 337 -2.43 19.02 5.75
C THR A 337 -1.62 17.72 5.66
N ASN A 338 -2.21 16.62 5.17
CA ASN A 338 -1.49 15.37 4.96
C ASN A 338 -0.32 15.52 3.98
N SER A 339 -0.49 16.30 2.91
CA SER A 339 0.59 16.56 1.96
C SER A 339 1.74 17.32 2.61
N ARG A 340 1.46 18.29 3.50
CA ARG A 340 2.47 18.99 4.30
C ARG A 340 3.17 18.04 5.29
N LEU A 341 2.40 17.23 6.02
CA LEU A 341 2.95 16.25 6.97
C LEU A 341 3.79 15.16 6.26
N HIS A 342 3.45 14.79 5.04
CA HIS A 342 4.27 13.90 4.23
C HIS A 342 5.64 14.52 3.90
N VAL A 343 5.71 15.83 3.68
CA VAL A 343 6.98 16.55 3.51
C VAL A 343 7.73 16.64 4.85
N LEU A 344 7.04 16.91 5.96
CA LEU A 344 7.61 16.93 7.31
C LEU A 344 8.35 15.63 7.66
N ASN A 345 7.80 14.48 7.26
CA ASN A 345 8.43 13.16 7.52
C ASN A 345 9.82 12.98 6.88
N LYS A 346 10.26 13.90 6.00
CA LYS A 346 11.62 13.91 5.43
C LYS A 346 12.63 14.62 6.35
N TYR A 347 12.18 15.30 7.39
CA TYR A 347 12.96 16.08 8.35
C TYR A 347 12.92 15.40 9.73
N LEU A 348 13.59 14.24 9.82
CA LEU A 348 13.48 13.33 10.97
C LEU A 348 14.01 13.92 12.28
N GLU A 349 14.94 14.87 12.23
CA GLU A 349 15.51 15.53 13.41
C GLU A 349 14.56 16.58 13.98
N GLU A 350 13.92 17.37 13.12
CA GLU A 350 13.02 18.45 13.55
C GLU A 350 11.58 17.96 13.82
N ALA A 351 11.15 16.87 13.20
CA ALA A 351 9.77 16.38 13.29
C ALA A 351 9.29 16.05 14.71
N PRO A 352 10.08 15.42 15.61
CA PRO A 352 9.64 15.15 16.98
C PRO A 352 9.25 16.43 17.75
N PHE A 353 10.10 17.46 17.69
CA PHE A 353 9.84 18.73 18.36
C PHE A 353 8.65 19.47 17.75
N PHE A 354 8.47 19.40 16.43
CA PHE A 354 7.27 19.92 15.78
C PHE A 354 5.97 19.30 16.34
N TRP A 355 5.95 17.98 16.53
CA TRP A 355 4.77 17.29 17.07
C TRP A 355 4.50 17.66 18.53
N GLU A 356 5.54 17.86 19.35
CA GLU A 356 5.39 18.34 20.72
C GLU A 356 4.70 19.72 20.76
N LEU A 357 5.17 20.67 19.93
CA LEU A 357 4.56 21.99 19.80
C LEU A 357 3.10 21.92 19.32
N ALA A 358 2.82 21.08 18.32
CA ALA A 358 1.48 20.95 17.77
C ALA A 358 0.50 20.32 18.78
N ILE A 359 0.93 19.30 19.52
CA ILE A 359 0.12 18.69 20.58
C ILE A 359 -0.16 19.72 21.68
N GLN A 360 0.86 20.49 22.09
CA GLN A 360 0.69 21.52 23.10
C GLN A 360 -0.28 22.62 22.63
N ALA A 361 -0.14 23.10 21.39
CA ALA A 361 -1.03 24.10 20.81
C ALA A 361 -2.49 23.61 20.72
N PHE A 362 -2.71 22.33 20.37
CA PHE A 362 -4.05 21.75 20.39
C PHE A 362 -4.63 21.78 21.80
N ARG A 363 -3.86 21.32 22.79
CA ARG A 363 -4.28 21.26 24.20
C ARG A 363 -4.68 22.64 24.73
N ASP A 364 -3.88 23.65 24.43
CA ASP A 364 -4.15 25.02 24.89
C ASP A 364 -5.41 25.60 24.22
N ARG A 365 -5.67 25.27 22.96
CA ARG A 365 -6.90 25.66 22.26
C ARG A 365 -8.14 24.95 22.80
N ALA A 366 -8.05 23.65 23.04
CA ALA A 366 -9.13 22.90 23.69
C ALA A 366 -9.44 23.46 25.08
N ALA A 367 -8.40 23.75 25.88
CA ALA A 367 -8.54 24.36 27.20
C ALA A 367 -9.18 25.76 27.15
N ALA A 368 -8.88 26.55 26.11
CA ALA A 368 -9.50 27.86 25.92
C ALA A 368 -11.00 27.77 25.65
N LEU A 369 -11.47 26.74 24.92
CA LEU A 369 -12.91 26.50 24.71
C LEU A 369 -13.61 26.09 26.02
N HIS A 370 -12.97 25.20 26.79
CA HIS A 370 -13.46 24.82 28.13
C HIS A 370 -13.56 26.03 29.07
N ALA A 371 -12.56 26.92 29.07
CA ALA A 371 -12.59 28.15 29.85
C ALA A 371 -13.73 29.11 29.46
N GLN A 372 -14.25 28.99 28.23
CA GLN A 372 -15.43 29.71 27.74
C GLN A 372 -16.75 28.98 28.06
N GLY A 373 -16.69 27.86 28.78
CA GLY A 373 -17.86 27.04 29.13
C GLY A 373 -18.37 26.15 28.00
N ARG A 374 -17.55 25.91 26.96
CA ARG A 374 -17.91 25.05 25.82
C ARG A 374 -16.95 23.88 25.72
N GLU A 375 -17.47 22.67 25.87
CA GLU A 375 -16.69 21.45 25.62
C GLU A 375 -16.48 21.29 24.10
N PRO A 376 -15.22 21.06 23.65
CA PRO A 376 -14.95 20.72 22.25
C PRO A 376 -15.60 19.40 21.87
N THR A 377 -16.08 19.30 20.64
CA THR A 377 -16.66 18.09 20.06
C THR A 377 -15.82 17.58 18.89
N MET A 378 -16.15 16.39 18.36
CA MET A 378 -15.51 15.88 17.15
C MET A 378 -15.69 16.79 15.92
N GLU A 379 -16.69 17.69 15.90
CA GLU A 379 -16.84 18.69 14.83
C GLU A 379 -15.79 19.81 14.92
N ASP A 380 -15.27 20.09 16.11
CA ASP A 380 -14.22 21.11 16.32
C ASP A 380 -12.82 20.61 15.95
N VAL A 381 -12.62 19.29 15.98
CA VAL A 381 -11.32 18.62 15.85
C VAL A 381 -10.54 19.04 14.60
N PRO A 382 -11.12 19.08 13.39
CA PRO A 382 -10.37 19.50 12.20
C PRO A 382 -9.79 20.91 12.31
N THR A 383 -10.58 21.87 12.81
CA THR A 383 -10.14 23.26 12.99
C THR A 383 -9.10 23.38 14.08
N LEU A 384 -9.29 22.71 15.21
CA LEU A 384 -8.32 22.69 16.31
C LEU A 384 -6.98 22.12 15.85
N ALA A 385 -7.00 20.99 15.13
CA ALA A 385 -5.79 20.32 14.66
C ALA A 385 -5.04 21.11 13.60
N VAL A 386 -5.73 21.60 12.56
CA VAL A 386 -5.10 22.42 11.52
C VAL A 386 -4.46 23.67 12.12
N THR A 387 -5.16 24.35 13.03
CA THR A 387 -4.62 25.57 13.63
C THR A 387 -3.45 25.28 14.56
N ALA A 388 -3.51 24.20 15.35
CA ALA A 388 -2.41 23.77 16.20
C ALA A 388 -1.14 23.42 15.39
N LEU A 389 -1.30 22.79 14.23
CA LEU A 389 -0.19 22.51 13.31
C LEU A 389 0.40 23.81 12.74
N ARG A 390 -0.44 24.80 12.39
CA ARG A 390 0.04 26.14 11.97
C ARG A 390 0.81 26.85 13.08
N ASP A 391 0.34 26.78 14.33
CA ASP A 391 1.01 27.39 15.48
C ASP A 391 2.39 26.77 15.73
N ALA A 392 2.53 25.45 15.52
CA ALA A 392 3.81 24.76 15.59
C ALA A 392 4.77 25.20 14.47
N GLU A 393 4.27 25.33 13.23
CA GLU A 393 5.07 25.84 12.12
C GLU A 393 5.52 27.29 12.31
N ALA A 394 4.65 28.14 12.88
CA ALA A 394 4.98 29.53 13.16
C ALA A 394 6.15 29.66 14.16
N GLN A 395 6.28 28.71 15.08
CA GLN A 395 7.40 28.62 16.03
C GLN A 395 8.67 28.00 15.42
N MET A 396 8.57 27.40 14.23
CA MET A 396 9.68 26.76 13.53
C MET A 396 9.84 27.30 12.09
N PRO A 397 10.21 28.59 11.91
CA PRO A 397 10.16 29.26 10.60
C PRO A 397 11.03 28.58 9.53
N ASP A 398 12.20 28.04 9.90
CA ASP A 398 13.08 27.33 8.98
C ASP A 398 12.46 26.02 8.49
N LEU A 399 11.88 25.24 9.40
CA LEU A 399 11.16 24.01 9.07
C LEU A 399 9.92 24.31 8.23
N ARG A 400 9.17 25.35 8.59
CA ARG A 400 8.00 25.82 7.83
C ARG A 400 8.38 26.12 6.38
N ARG A 401 9.46 26.87 6.13
CA ARG A 401 9.93 27.15 4.76
C ARG A 401 10.20 25.86 4.00
N LYS A 402 10.96 24.93 4.59
CA LYS A 402 11.27 23.63 3.98
C LYS A 402 10.01 22.82 3.64
N VAL A 403 9.08 22.70 4.59
CA VAL A 403 7.81 21.97 4.44
C VAL A 403 6.95 22.61 3.35
N MET A 404 6.79 23.94 3.38
CA MET A 404 5.98 24.66 2.41
C MET A 404 6.57 24.61 0.99
N SER A 405 7.89 24.72 0.82
CA SER A 405 8.54 24.54 -0.48
C SER A 405 8.29 23.16 -1.07
N GLY A 406 8.37 22.11 -0.24
CA GLY A 406 8.05 20.75 -0.68
C GLY A 406 6.56 20.58 -1.00
N PHE A 407 5.67 21.17 -0.20
CA PHE A 407 4.23 21.10 -0.40
C PHE A 407 3.78 21.84 -1.66
N VAL A 408 4.22 23.08 -1.87
CA VAL A 408 3.93 23.87 -3.08
C VAL A 408 4.41 23.15 -4.34
N TRP A 409 5.57 22.50 -4.28
CA TRP A 409 6.04 21.66 -5.38
C TRP A 409 5.10 20.49 -5.71
N THR A 410 4.46 19.88 -4.71
CA THR A 410 3.47 18.81 -4.91
C THR A 410 2.18 19.34 -5.55
N LEU A 411 1.80 20.59 -5.27
CA LEU A 411 0.62 21.24 -5.84
C LEU A 411 0.77 21.61 -7.33
N PHE A 412 1.98 21.79 -7.84
CA PHE A 412 2.19 22.14 -9.25
C PHE A 412 1.66 21.06 -10.21
N THR A 413 1.01 21.52 -11.28
CA THR A 413 0.75 20.69 -12.47
C THR A 413 2.06 20.32 -13.17
N ASP A 414 2.03 19.33 -14.05
CA ASP A 414 3.23 18.93 -14.81
C ASP A 414 3.78 20.06 -15.67
N ASP A 415 2.91 20.89 -16.25
CA ASP A 415 3.29 22.10 -17.00
C ASP A 415 3.96 23.14 -16.10
N ALA A 416 3.38 23.43 -14.93
CA ALA A 416 3.96 24.35 -13.95
C ALA A 416 5.35 23.86 -13.49
N ARG A 417 5.52 22.56 -13.25
CA ARG A 417 6.83 21.98 -12.93
C ARG A 417 7.82 22.11 -14.07
N ALA A 418 7.40 21.93 -15.33
CA ALA A 418 8.26 22.08 -16.49
C ALA A 418 8.73 23.53 -16.66
N ILE A 419 7.83 24.49 -16.49
CA ILE A 419 8.10 25.94 -16.57
C ILE A 419 9.04 26.37 -15.44
N PHE A 420 8.78 25.95 -14.20
CA PHE A 420 9.68 26.23 -13.09
C PHE A 420 11.09 25.68 -13.37
N LYS A 421 11.19 24.43 -13.84
CA LYS A 421 12.47 23.78 -14.15
C LYS A 421 13.24 24.47 -15.27
N SER A 422 12.55 25.01 -16.28
CA SER A 422 13.22 25.68 -17.40
C SER A 422 13.91 26.98 -16.95
N ALA A 423 13.28 27.75 -16.07
CA ALA A 423 13.82 29.01 -15.56
C ALA A 423 14.82 28.84 -14.40
N HIS A 424 14.48 28.00 -13.43
CA HIS A 424 15.19 27.93 -12.13
C HIS A 424 15.92 26.61 -11.88
N LYS A 425 15.83 25.63 -12.78
CA LYS A 425 16.27 24.23 -12.60
C LYS A 425 15.38 23.48 -11.60
N ASN A 426 15.75 22.24 -11.30
CA ASN A 426 14.99 21.39 -10.39
C ASN A 426 14.97 22.00 -8.97
N VAL A 427 13.85 21.89 -8.25
CA VAL A 427 13.70 22.36 -6.87
C VAL A 427 14.74 21.78 -5.91
N LYS A 428 15.33 20.61 -6.23
CA LYS A 428 16.42 19.99 -5.47
C LYS A 428 17.81 20.62 -5.68
N SER A 429 17.96 21.48 -6.69
CA SER A 429 19.21 22.22 -6.92
C SER A 429 19.26 23.48 -6.04
N SER A 430 20.45 23.96 -5.68
CA SER A 430 20.59 25.18 -4.87
C SER A 430 19.86 26.39 -5.47
N LYS A 431 19.93 26.56 -6.81
CA LYS A 431 19.22 27.63 -7.52
C LYS A 431 17.70 27.46 -7.48
N GLY A 432 17.23 26.23 -7.71
CA GLY A 432 15.80 25.92 -7.69
C GLY A 432 15.19 26.01 -6.29
N ALA A 433 15.92 25.61 -5.26
CA ALA A 433 15.48 25.70 -3.87
C ALA A 433 15.27 27.17 -3.45
N LEU A 434 16.25 28.04 -3.71
CA LEU A 434 16.15 29.47 -3.40
C LEU A 434 15.00 30.16 -4.17
N ALA A 435 14.79 29.79 -5.44
CA ALA A 435 13.67 30.30 -6.22
C ALA A 435 12.32 29.86 -5.66
N MET A 436 12.21 28.60 -5.23
CA MET A 436 11.00 28.08 -4.59
C MET A 436 10.72 28.79 -3.26
N GLU A 437 11.74 29.05 -2.44
CA GLU A 437 11.57 29.80 -1.18
C GLU A 437 11.04 31.22 -1.42
N ARG A 438 11.56 31.93 -2.44
CA ARG A 438 11.03 33.25 -2.85
C ARG A 438 9.56 33.16 -3.28
N PHE A 439 9.22 32.14 -4.05
CA PHE A 439 7.85 31.95 -4.52
C PHE A 439 6.89 31.60 -3.38
N VAL A 440 7.31 30.77 -2.43
CA VAL A 440 6.53 30.47 -1.20
C VAL A 440 6.31 31.73 -0.37
N ALA A 441 7.33 32.57 -0.21
CA ALA A 441 7.18 33.84 0.52
C ALA A 441 6.14 34.77 -0.14
N LEU A 442 6.16 34.86 -1.48
CA LEU A 442 5.12 35.58 -2.24
C LEU A 442 3.73 34.98 -2.02
N LEU A 443 3.60 33.65 -2.03
CA LEU A 443 2.33 32.98 -1.77
C LEU A 443 1.80 33.27 -0.37
N ASP A 444 2.69 33.30 0.64
CA ASP A 444 2.34 33.65 2.02
C ASP A 444 1.83 35.09 2.14
N GLU A 445 2.48 36.07 1.47
CA GLU A 445 2.02 37.46 1.43
C GLU A 445 0.62 37.61 0.82
N LEU A 446 0.24 36.68 -0.05
CA LEU A 446 -1.03 36.68 -0.76
C LEU A 446 -2.11 35.83 -0.06
N ASP A 447 -1.81 35.30 1.13
CA ASP A 447 -2.67 34.41 1.91
C ASP A 447 -3.28 33.29 1.03
N PHE A 448 -2.43 32.63 0.23
CA PHE A 448 -2.90 31.68 -0.79
C PHE A 448 -3.64 30.47 -0.21
N MET A 449 -3.42 30.18 1.08
CA MET A 449 -4.02 29.05 1.80
C MET A 449 -4.64 29.55 3.11
N PRO A 450 -5.84 30.16 3.05
CA PRO A 450 -6.58 30.54 4.25
C PRO A 450 -6.88 29.33 5.14
N VAL A 451 -7.09 29.55 6.44
CA VAL A 451 -7.31 28.44 7.39
C VAL A 451 -8.54 27.63 7.05
N GLU A 452 -9.61 28.28 6.56
CA GLU A 452 -10.86 27.65 6.17
C GLU A 452 -10.67 26.71 4.97
N VAL A 453 -9.82 27.12 4.02
CA VAL A 453 -9.47 26.30 2.85
C VAL A 453 -8.66 25.08 3.28
N GLU A 454 -7.71 25.28 4.21
CA GLU A 454 -6.95 24.17 4.75
C GLU A 454 -7.84 23.21 5.53
N VAL A 455 -8.68 23.68 6.44
CA VAL A 455 -9.62 22.87 7.22
C VAL A 455 -10.55 22.06 6.31
N ALA A 456 -11.00 22.64 5.19
CA ALA A 456 -11.82 21.92 4.20
C ALA A 456 -11.05 20.80 3.48
N GLY A 457 -9.72 20.81 3.47
CA GLY A 457 -8.87 19.73 2.97
C GLY A 457 -8.92 19.49 1.46
N LYS A 458 -9.42 20.44 0.67
CA LYS A 458 -9.58 20.33 -0.80
C LYS A 458 -8.41 20.97 -1.55
N ASP A 459 -7.46 20.15 -1.95
CA ASP A 459 -6.19 20.55 -2.60
C ASP A 459 -6.33 20.99 -4.08
N LYS A 460 -7.36 20.54 -4.80
CA LYS A 460 -7.50 20.85 -6.24
C LYS A 460 -7.54 22.36 -6.54
N ILE A 461 -8.29 23.13 -5.76
CA ILE A 461 -8.42 24.58 -5.94
C ILE A 461 -7.06 25.25 -5.70
N LEU A 462 -6.33 24.82 -4.66
CA LEU A 462 -4.98 25.30 -4.37
C LEU A 462 -3.99 24.95 -5.49
N SER A 463 -4.08 23.75 -6.06
CA SER A 463 -3.20 23.31 -7.16
C SER A 463 -3.35 24.20 -8.39
N GLU A 464 -4.58 24.51 -8.78
CA GLU A 464 -4.89 25.41 -9.90
C GLU A 464 -4.40 26.84 -9.61
N GLU A 465 -4.69 27.36 -8.40
CA GLU A 465 -4.33 28.72 -8.00
C GLU A 465 -2.82 28.91 -7.88
N VAL A 466 -2.10 27.98 -7.25
CA VAL A 466 -0.63 28.01 -7.11
C VAL A 466 0.04 27.94 -8.48
N SER A 467 -0.48 27.12 -9.40
CA SER A 467 0.04 27.04 -10.76
C SER A 467 -0.18 28.33 -11.54
N ARG A 468 -1.35 28.97 -11.39
CA ARG A 468 -1.65 30.28 -11.99
C ARG A 468 -0.73 31.37 -11.44
N ARG A 469 -0.55 31.43 -10.11
CA ARG A 469 0.35 32.38 -9.43
C ARG A 469 1.80 32.22 -9.87
N LEU A 470 2.24 30.98 -10.13
CA LEU A 470 3.56 30.73 -10.70
C LEU A 470 3.70 31.39 -12.07
N MET A 471 2.69 31.25 -12.93
CA MET A 471 2.72 31.87 -14.26
C MET A 471 2.80 33.40 -14.17
N ASP A 472 1.99 34.01 -13.29
CA ASP A 472 2.03 35.45 -13.04
C ASP A 472 3.41 35.89 -12.51
N TRP A 473 3.96 35.14 -11.55
CA TRP A 473 5.28 35.40 -10.99
C TRP A 473 6.38 35.32 -12.05
N MET A 474 6.34 34.31 -12.92
CA MET A 474 7.28 34.15 -14.02
C MET A 474 7.19 35.28 -15.05
N LEU A 475 6.00 35.85 -15.27
CA LEU A 475 5.83 37.00 -16.16
C LEU A 475 6.44 38.29 -15.59
N VAL A 476 6.43 38.46 -14.27
CA VAL A 476 6.98 39.64 -13.58
C VAL A 476 8.49 39.52 -13.33
N ASP A 477 9.00 38.35 -12.92
CA ASP A 477 10.45 38.09 -12.72
C ASP A 477 11.23 38.11 -14.06
N HIS A 478 10.54 38.18 -15.21
CA HIS A 478 11.11 38.37 -16.55
C HIS A 478 11.06 39.81 -17.09
N VAL A 479 10.55 40.79 -16.33
CA VAL A 479 10.64 42.22 -16.70
C VAL A 479 11.99 42.77 -16.22
N PRO A 480 12.91 43.20 -17.11
CA PRO A 480 14.11 43.90 -16.68
C PRO A 480 13.70 45.21 -15.98
N ALA A 481 14.32 45.54 -14.85
CA ALA A 481 14.12 46.84 -14.21
C ALA A 481 14.33 47.98 -15.25
N PRO A 482 13.51 49.03 -15.25
CA PRO A 482 13.70 50.15 -16.18
C PRO A 482 15.10 50.72 -16.00
N ALA A 483 15.84 50.85 -17.10
CA ALA A 483 17.14 51.50 -17.09
C ALA A 483 16.98 52.94 -16.59
N ASP A 484 17.74 53.28 -15.55
CA ASP A 484 17.81 54.62 -14.98
C ASP A 484 18.15 55.61 -16.10
N LEU A 485 17.19 56.47 -16.44
CA LEU A 485 17.41 57.61 -17.33
C LEU A 485 18.29 58.61 -16.58
N SER A 486 19.60 58.46 -16.73
CA SER A 486 20.56 59.47 -16.30
C SER A 486 20.35 60.73 -17.17
N PRO A 487 20.22 61.93 -16.59
CA PRO A 487 20.06 63.15 -17.37
C PRO A 487 21.37 63.52 -18.07
N GLU A 488 21.25 64.09 -19.25
CA GLU A 488 22.33 64.77 -19.96
C GLU A 488 23.07 65.74 -19.03
N GLY A 489 24.40 65.63 -19.03
CA GLY A 489 25.31 66.48 -18.27
C GLY A 489 26.61 66.64 -19.03
N ASP A 490 26.59 67.61 -19.95
CA ASP A 490 27.70 68.32 -20.55
C ASP A 490 28.89 68.53 -19.58
N HIS A 491 30.12 68.23 -20.02
CA HIS A 491 31.29 69.10 -19.88
C HIS A 491 32.53 68.49 -20.54
N GLY A 492 33.09 69.24 -21.49
CA GLY A 492 34.41 68.99 -22.05
C GLY A 492 35.56 69.42 -21.14
N GLY A 493 36.79 69.14 -21.59
CA GLY A 493 37.99 69.81 -21.08
C GLY A 493 39.16 68.89 -20.77
N HIS A 494 40.12 68.90 -21.71
CA HIS A 494 41.54 68.49 -21.65
C HIS A 494 41.93 67.02 -21.77
#